data_AF-A0A951PBN6-F1
#
_entry.id   AF-A0A951PBN6-F1
#
_cell.length_a   1.000
_cell.length_b   1.000
_cell.length_c   1.000
_cell.angle_alpha   90.00
_cell.angle_beta   90.00
_cell.angle_gamma   90.00
#
_symmetry.space_group_name_H-M   'P 1'
#
loop_
_entity.id
_entity.type
_entity.pdbx_description
1 polymer ?
#
loop_
_entity_poly.entity_id
_entity_poly.type
_entity_poly.pdbx_seq_one_letter_code
_entity_poly.pdbx_strand_id
1 'polypeptide(L)'
;MLIGLTFLFATTWKILAGEYWDGAFLHYTFLADERVESVATAIGGLAPSALPQNRLLEVLLKQFPQTIGSATLTTSPRLQAFTLAASYWTLLIEGSVAIAFLVNPIRFLSRFRDWFLILFIATTYFLLPVLGFDYILIIMGFAQCHPKHTAIRVTYIVLFAFLQLSRLPWSSLFV
;
A
#
# COMPACT_ATOMS: atom_id res chain seq x y z
N MET A 1 -14.14 -12.23 10.89
CA MET A 1 -13.40 -13.31 10.17
C MET A 1 -13.09 -12.93 8.72
N LEU A 2 -13.98 -12.24 8.01
CA LEU A 2 -13.74 -11.82 6.61
C LEU A 2 -12.39 -11.08 6.43
N ILE A 3 -12.14 -10.04 7.22
CA ILE A 3 -10.86 -9.28 7.20
C ILE A 3 -9.66 -10.24 7.33
N GLY A 4 -9.65 -11.09 8.36
CA GLY A 4 -8.55 -12.02 8.59
C GLY A 4 -8.29 -12.96 7.42
N LEU A 5 -9.33 -13.51 6.79
CA LEU A 5 -9.18 -14.39 5.62
C LEU A 5 -8.68 -13.61 4.39
N THR A 6 -9.20 -12.40 4.15
CA THR A 6 -8.73 -11.54 3.05
C THR A 6 -7.23 -11.26 3.18
N PHE A 7 -6.78 -10.90 4.37
CA PHE A 7 -5.36 -10.64 4.63
C PHE A 7 -4.51 -11.90 4.59
N LEU A 8 -5.02 -13.04 5.06
CA LEU A 8 -4.32 -14.32 4.97
C LEU A 8 -4.04 -14.69 3.52
N PHE A 9 -5.07 -14.66 2.66
CA PHE A 9 -4.90 -14.96 1.24
C PHE A 9 -4.00 -13.96 0.52
N ALA A 10 -4.15 -12.66 0.81
CA ALA A 10 -3.28 -11.64 0.25
C ALA A 10 -1.81 -11.86 0.63
N THR A 11 -1.52 -12.11 1.91
CA THR A 11 -0.14 -12.35 2.39
C THR A 11 0.42 -13.64 1.80
N THR A 12 -0.38 -14.70 1.78
CA THR A 12 0.05 -16.03 1.27
C THR A 12 0.39 -15.95 -0.20
N TRP A 13 -0.45 -15.29 -1.01
CA TRP A 13 -0.17 -15.05 -2.42
C TRP A 13 1.15 -14.30 -2.62
N LYS A 14 1.38 -13.21 -1.87
CA LYS A 14 2.62 -12.43 -1.97
C LYS A 14 3.87 -13.23 -1.61
N ILE A 15 3.78 -14.09 -0.59
CA ILE A 15 4.89 -14.97 -0.19
C ILE A 15 5.18 -15.99 -1.29
N LEU A 16 4.14 -16.59 -1.88
CA LEU A 16 4.27 -17.60 -2.93
C LEU A 16 4.75 -17.02 -4.27
N ALA A 17 4.33 -15.80 -4.61
CA ALA A 17 4.72 -15.12 -5.84
C ALA A 17 6.20 -14.74 -5.87
N GLY A 18 6.84 -14.56 -4.71
CA GLY A 18 8.28 -14.34 -4.62
C GLY A 18 8.72 -12.88 -4.75
N GLU A 19 8.01 -12.07 -5.55
CA GLU A 19 8.40 -10.70 -5.94
C GLU A 19 8.43 -9.66 -4.79
N TYR A 20 7.94 -10.03 -3.61
CA TYR A 20 8.03 -9.21 -2.40
C TYR A 20 9.32 -9.50 -1.59
N TRP A 21 10.00 -10.62 -1.86
CA TRP A 21 11.26 -10.96 -1.17
C TRP A 21 12.44 -10.15 -1.68
N ASP A 22 12.49 -9.88 -2.97
CA ASP A 22 13.50 -9.02 -3.61
C ASP A 22 13.01 -7.57 -3.81
N GLY A 23 11.74 -7.31 -3.49
CA GLY A 23 11.09 -6.01 -3.62
C GLY A 23 10.82 -5.59 -5.05
N ALA A 24 10.98 -6.48 -6.04
CA ALA A 24 10.82 -6.18 -7.45
C ALA A 24 9.41 -5.67 -7.78
N PHE A 25 8.37 -6.22 -7.14
CA PHE A 25 6.98 -5.81 -7.37
C PHE A 25 6.75 -4.33 -7.00
N LEU A 26 7.11 -3.95 -5.76
CA LEU A 26 6.96 -2.56 -5.32
C LEU A 26 7.94 -1.66 -6.05
N HIS A 27 9.14 -2.14 -6.37
CA HIS A 27 10.11 -1.34 -7.11
C HIS A 27 9.58 -0.96 -8.49
N TYR A 28 9.06 -1.93 -9.25
CA TYR A 28 8.38 -1.67 -10.51
C TYR A 28 7.19 -0.73 -10.36
N THR A 29 6.33 -0.99 -9.37
CA THR A 29 5.14 -0.16 -9.10
C THR A 29 5.51 1.31 -8.89
N PHE A 30 6.59 1.59 -8.15
CA PHE A 30 7.08 2.95 -7.91
C PHE A 30 7.71 3.63 -9.11
N LEU A 31 8.12 2.87 -10.13
CA LEU A 31 8.68 3.40 -11.37
C LEU A 31 7.63 3.64 -12.46
N ALA A 32 6.52 2.91 -12.41
CA ALA A 32 5.50 2.86 -13.46
C ALA A 32 4.19 3.57 -13.09
N ASP A 33 3.79 3.56 -11.81
CA ASP A 33 2.48 4.08 -11.39
C ASP A 33 2.54 5.57 -11.05
N GLU A 34 1.61 6.36 -11.61
CA GLU A 34 1.49 7.80 -11.35
C GLU A 34 1.07 8.10 -9.90
N ARG A 35 0.29 7.22 -9.27
CA ARG A 35 -0.26 7.44 -7.92
C ARG A 35 0.82 7.53 -6.84
N VAL A 36 2.00 6.98 -7.10
CA VAL A 36 3.13 6.92 -6.16
C VAL A 36 4.26 7.87 -6.53
N GLU A 37 4.07 8.70 -7.55
CA GLU A 37 5.07 9.63 -8.07
C GLU A 37 5.63 10.58 -6.99
N SER A 38 4.75 11.12 -6.16
CA SER A 38 5.15 12.01 -5.05
C SER A 38 6.06 11.30 -4.05
N VAL A 39 5.81 10.01 -3.78
CA VAL A 39 6.61 9.22 -2.85
C VAL A 39 7.93 8.77 -3.50
N ALA A 40 7.89 8.36 -4.76
CA ALA A 40 9.06 7.95 -5.54
C ALA A 40 10.08 9.10 -5.70
N THR A 41 9.61 10.33 -5.87
CA THR A 41 10.47 11.52 -5.95
C THR A 41 10.94 11.97 -4.56
N ALA A 42 10.04 12.17 -3.60
CA ALA A 42 10.39 12.71 -2.28
C ALA A 42 11.19 11.74 -1.40
N ILE A 43 10.77 10.46 -1.33
CA ILE A 43 11.42 9.44 -0.50
C ILE A 43 12.45 8.67 -1.31
N GLY A 44 12.09 8.27 -2.53
CA GLY A 44 12.99 7.51 -3.41
C GLY A 44 14.14 8.35 -4.00
N GLY A 45 14.04 9.68 -3.98
CA GLY A 45 15.07 10.56 -4.54
C GLY A 45 15.22 10.43 -6.05
N LEU A 46 14.15 10.03 -6.75
CA LEU A 46 14.15 9.95 -8.20
C LEU A 46 13.94 11.36 -8.80
N ALA A 47 14.59 11.66 -9.93
CA ALA A 47 14.36 12.91 -10.63
C ALA A 47 12.90 12.97 -11.12
N PRO A 48 12.18 14.11 -10.97
CA PRO A 48 10.79 14.23 -11.41
C PRO A 48 10.59 13.93 -12.90
N SER A 49 11.60 14.18 -13.75
CA SER A 49 11.57 13.88 -15.18
C SER A 49 11.70 12.39 -15.51
N ALA A 50 12.17 11.55 -14.58
CA ALA A 50 12.44 10.14 -14.84
C ALA A 50 11.15 9.29 -14.88
N LEU A 51 10.12 9.61 -14.09
CA LEU A 51 8.89 8.83 -14.04
C LEU A 51 8.06 8.95 -15.34
N PRO A 52 7.84 10.14 -15.92
CA PRO A 52 7.20 10.24 -17.24
C PRO A 52 7.95 9.47 -18.33
N GLN A 53 9.29 9.47 -18.29
CA GLN A 53 10.12 8.72 -19.24
C GLN A 53 9.97 7.21 -19.05
N ASN A 54 9.98 6.72 -17.82
CA ASN A 54 9.76 5.30 -17.50
C ASN A 54 8.39 4.82 -17.99
N ARG A 55 7.33 5.62 -17.76
CA ARG A 55 5.97 5.31 -18.24
C ARG A 55 5.91 5.27 -19.77
N LEU A 56 6.58 6.20 -20.44
CA LEU A 56 6.67 6.20 -21.91
C LEU A 56 7.38 4.94 -22.42
N LEU A 57 8.48 4.52 -21.79
CA LEU A 57 9.17 3.28 -22.13
C LEU A 57 8.28 2.04 -21.93
N GLU A 58 7.50 2.01 -20.84
CA GLU A 58 6.55 0.93 -20.57
C GLU A 58 5.46 0.86 -21.65
N VAL A 59 4.88 2.00 -22.03
CA VAL A 59 3.87 2.08 -23.10
C VAL A 59 4.45 1.60 -24.43
N LEU A 60 5.64 2.08 -24.79
CA LEU A 60 6.31 1.68 -26.03
C LEU A 60 6.59 0.17 -26.05
N LEU A 61 7.08 -0.40 -24.95
CA LEU A 61 7.36 -1.84 -24.85
C LEU A 61 6.09 -2.67 -24.99
N LYS A 62 4.97 -2.24 -24.39
CA LYS A 62 3.67 -2.90 -24.53
C LYS A 62 3.10 -2.81 -25.95
N GLN A 63 3.35 -1.69 -26.64
CA GLN A 63 2.82 -1.45 -27.99
C GLN A 63 3.68 -2.11 -29.08
N PHE A 64 5.01 -2.16 -28.90
CA PHE A 64 5.96 -2.67 -29.89
C PHE A 64 6.93 -3.71 -29.29
N PRO A 65 6.43 -4.81 -28.70
CA PRO A 65 7.26 -5.77 -27.98
C PRO A 65 8.31 -6.44 -28.89
N GLN A 66 7.98 -6.69 -30.15
CA GLN A 66 8.85 -7.34 -31.13
C GLN A 66 10.01 -6.44 -31.60
N THR A 67 9.86 -5.13 -31.52
CA THR A 67 10.88 -4.16 -31.99
C THR A 67 11.81 -3.73 -30.87
N ILE A 68 11.28 -3.55 -29.66
CA ILE A 68 12.04 -3.03 -28.51
C ILE A 68 12.73 -4.16 -27.75
N GLY A 69 12.09 -5.32 -27.61
CA GLY A 69 12.60 -6.48 -26.87
C GLY A 69 12.66 -6.28 -25.36
N SER A 70 13.39 -5.27 -24.89
CA SER A 70 13.54 -4.93 -23.46
C SER A 70 13.72 -3.43 -23.26
N ALA A 71 13.23 -2.90 -22.14
CA ALA A 71 13.44 -1.50 -21.73
C ALA A 71 13.99 -1.45 -20.31
N THR A 72 14.95 -0.55 -20.07
CA THR A 72 15.52 -0.32 -18.74
C THR A 72 14.91 0.93 -18.14
N LEU A 73 14.23 0.79 -17.00
CA LEU A 73 13.65 1.91 -16.29
C LEU A 73 14.72 2.62 -15.44
N THR A 74 14.66 3.95 -15.44
CA THR A 74 15.53 4.79 -14.61
C THR A 74 15.13 4.67 -13.15
N THR A 75 16.08 4.34 -12.28
CA THR A 75 15.87 4.15 -10.83
C THR A 75 16.99 4.81 -10.02
N SER A 76 16.82 4.90 -8.71
CA SER A 76 17.85 5.27 -7.75
C SER A 76 18.15 4.13 -6.74
N PRO A 77 19.36 4.07 -6.16
CA PRO A 77 19.67 3.11 -5.08
C PRO A 77 18.79 3.31 -3.84
N ARG A 78 18.42 4.58 -3.55
CA ARG A 78 17.55 4.93 -2.43
C ARG A 78 16.14 4.39 -2.62
N LEU A 79 15.60 4.46 -3.84
CA LEU A 79 14.30 3.89 -4.17
C LEU A 79 14.31 2.36 -4.02
N GLN A 80 15.35 1.69 -4.53
CA GLN A 80 15.51 0.23 -4.39
C GLN A 80 15.50 -0.22 -2.92
N ALA A 81 16.30 0.45 -2.07
CA ALA A 81 16.33 0.14 -0.64
C ALA A 81 14.98 0.40 0.03
N PHE A 82 14.31 1.50 -0.32
CA PHE A 82 13.00 1.84 0.21
C PHE A 82 11.92 0.82 -0.20
N THR A 83 11.86 0.42 -1.47
CA THR A 83 10.83 -0.51 -1.97
C THR A 83 11.04 -1.93 -1.46
N LEU A 84 12.29 -2.33 -1.20
CA LEU A 84 12.60 -3.57 -0.49
C LEU A 84 12.08 -3.51 0.95
N ALA A 85 12.40 -2.45 1.69
CA ALA A 85 11.91 -2.26 3.06
C ALA A 85 10.38 -2.19 3.12
N ALA A 86 9.74 -1.50 2.17
CA ALA A 86 8.29 -1.41 2.06
C ALA A 86 7.66 -2.77 1.74
N SER A 87 8.33 -3.62 0.96
CA SER A 87 7.84 -4.97 0.64
C SER A 87 7.82 -5.85 1.88
N TYR A 88 8.90 -5.86 2.66
CA TYR A 88 8.94 -6.57 3.94
C TYR A 88 7.94 -6.01 4.95
N TRP A 89 7.80 -4.69 5.02
CA TRP A 89 6.78 -4.07 5.85
C TRP A 89 5.38 -4.54 5.46
N THR A 90 5.06 -4.56 4.16
CA THR A 90 3.76 -5.01 3.63
C THR A 90 3.47 -6.45 4.05
N LEU A 91 4.42 -7.37 3.85
CA LEU A 91 4.27 -8.76 4.29
C LEU A 91 4.05 -8.87 5.81
N LEU A 92 4.84 -8.12 6.58
CA LEU A 92 4.75 -8.11 8.05
C LEU A 92 3.41 -7.61 8.54
N ILE A 93 2.94 -6.47 8.02
CA ILE A 93 1.71 -5.84 8.51
C ILE A 93 0.48 -6.62 8.05
N GLU A 94 0.46 -7.12 6.80
CA GLU A 94 -0.66 -7.93 6.31
C GLU A 94 -0.77 -9.25 7.06
N GLY A 95 0.37 -9.93 7.27
CA GLY A 95 0.43 -11.14 8.08
C GLY A 95 -0.02 -10.89 9.53
N SER A 96 0.38 -9.75 10.11
CA SER A 96 -0.05 -9.35 11.46
C SER A 96 -1.56 -9.14 11.55
N VAL A 97 -2.17 -8.49 10.57
CA VAL A 97 -3.63 -8.33 10.49
C VAL A 97 -4.31 -9.69 10.34
N ALA A 98 -3.82 -10.55 9.44
CA ALA A 98 -4.37 -11.89 9.23
C ALA A 98 -4.39 -12.70 10.54
N ILE A 99 -3.24 -12.78 11.22
CA ILE A 99 -3.09 -13.51 12.48
C ILE A 99 -3.97 -12.90 13.56
N ALA A 100 -3.97 -11.57 13.70
CA ALA A 100 -4.77 -10.90 14.72
C ALA A 100 -6.26 -11.24 14.56
N PHE A 101 -6.80 -11.21 13.33
CA PHE A 101 -8.22 -11.44 13.06
C PHE A 101 -8.66 -12.91 13.00
N LEU A 102 -7.76 -13.85 12.73
CA LEU A 102 -8.07 -15.29 12.65
C LEU A 102 -7.80 -16.03 13.96
N VAL A 103 -6.73 -15.68 14.67
CA VAL A 103 -6.32 -16.40 15.87
C VAL A 103 -7.07 -15.85 17.08
N ASN A 104 -8.24 -16.43 17.35
CA ASN A 104 -9.07 -16.07 18.49
C ASN A 104 -8.57 -16.49 19.89
N PRO A 105 -7.79 -17.58 20.08
CA PRO A 105 -7.37 -17.97 21.43
C PRO A 105 -6.27 -17.09 22.04
N ILE A 106 -5.55 -16.28 21.26
CA ILE A 106 -4.51 -15.38 21.79
C ILE A 106 -5.14 -14.04 22.18
N ARG A 107 -5.62 -13.95 23.42
CA ARG A 107 -6.28 -12.75 24.00
C ARG A 107 -5.53 -11.44 23.74
N PHE A 108 -4.19 -11.47 23.70
CA PHE A 108 -3.38 -10.27 23.44
C PHE A 108 -3.55 -9.75 22.02
N LEU A 109 -3.32 -10.57 20.98
CA LEU A 109 -3.47 -10.14 19.59
C LEU A 109 -4.91 -9.76 19.26
N SER A 110 -5.89 -10.45 19.85
CA SER A 110 -7.30 -10.10 19.72
C SER A 110 -7.62 -8.68 20.17
N ARG A 111 -6.94 -8.19 21.22
CA ARG A 111 -7.09 -6.83 21.75
C ARG A 111 -6.52 -5.74 20.83
N PHE A 112 -5.52 -6.06 20.02
CA PHE A 112 -4.85 -5.12 19.12
C PHE A 112 -5.28 -5.25 17.65
N ARG A 113 -6.29 -6.07 17.35
CA ARG A 113 -6.86 -6.27 16.01
C ARG A 113 -7.10 -4.96 15.26
N ASP A 114 -7.85 -4.06 15.87
CA ASP A 114 -8.18 -2.76 15.26
C ASP A 114 -6.93 -1.89 15.05
N TRP A 115 -5.97 -1.95 15.96
CA TRP A 115 -4.71 -1.20 15.82
C TRP A 115 -3.86 -1.72 14.68
N PHE A 116 -3.77 -3.04 14.48
CA PHE A 116 -3.10 -3.60 13.30
C PHE A 116 -3.78 -3.19 12.01
N LEU A 117 -5.12 -3.20 11.97
CA LEU A 117 -5.87 -2.79 10.79
C LEU A 117 -5.71 -1.29 10.49
N ILE A 118 -5.80 -0.44 11.51
CA ILE A 118 -5.57 1.01 11.40
C ILE A 118 -4.14 1.28 10.92
N LEU A 119 -3.14 0.60 11.50
CA LEU A 119 -1.74 0.74 11.12
C LEU A 119 -1.51 0.29 9.67
N PHE A 120 -2.11 -0.82 9.25
CA PHE A 120 -2.11 -1.26 7.86
C PHE A 120 -2.69 -0.17 6.94
N ILE A 121 -3.90 0.31 7.23
CA ILE A 121 -4.58 1.29 6.38
C ILE A 121 -3.73 2.57 6.28
N ALA A 122 -3.25 3.06 7.42
CA ALA A 122 -2.48 4.30 7.50
C ALA A 122 -1.13 4.20 6.79
N THR A 123 -0.41 3.08 6.89
CA THR A 123 0.91 2.94 6.27
C THR A 123 0.81 2.52 4.81
N THR A 124 -0.02 1.54 4.48
CA THR A 124 -0.10 0.97 3.13
C THR A 124 -0.80 1.92 2.16
N TYR A 125 -1.96 2.49 2.51
CA TYR A 125 -2.70 3.34 1.57
C TYR A 125 -2.23 4.78 1.52
N PHE A 126 -1.42 5.22 2.50
CA PHE A 126 -0.65 6.44 2.36
C PHE A 126 0.43 6.27 1.28
N LEU A 127 1.05 5.10 1.18
CA LEU A 127 2.08 4.81 0.18
C LEU A 127 1.51 4.41 -1.18
N LEU A 128 0.48 3.57 -1.20
CA LEU A 128 -0.14 2.97 -2.39
C LEU A 128 -1.65 3.22 -2.35
N PRO A 129 -2.14 4.38 -2.84
CA PRO A 129 -3.55 4.73 -2.74
C PRO A 129 -4.44 3.80 -3.58
N VAL A 130 -5.33 3.03 -2.93
CA VAL A 130 -6.31 2.14 -3.57
C VAL A 130 -7.71 2.43 -3.00
N LEU A 131 -8.45 3.32 -3.68
CA LEU A 131 -9.66 3.98 -3.14
C LEU A 131 -10.81 3.04 -2.76
N GLY A 132 -11.00 1.94 -3.49
CA GLY A 132 -12.14 1.08 -3.22
C GLY A 132 -11.91 0.23 -1.97
N PHE A 133 -10.69 -0.28 -1.84
CA PHE A 133 -10.40 -1.32 -0.87
C PHE A 133 -10.19 -0.76 0.54
N ASP A 134 -9.56 0.41 0.66
CA ASP A 134 -9.34 1.07 1.95
C ASP A 134 -10.64 1.47 2.66
N TYR A 135 -11.61 2.03 1.94
CA TYR A 135 -12.92 2.36 2.51
C TYR A 135 -13.68 1.12 3.00
N ILE A 136 -13.63 0.01 2.24
CA ILE A 136 -14.26 -1.24 2.66
C ILE A 136 -13.60 -1.72 3.97
N LEU A 137 -12.28 -1.68 4.07
CA LEU A 137 -11.58 -2.04 5.30
C LEU A 137 -11.93 -1.13 6.49
N ILE A 138 -12.06 0.18 6.27
CA ILE A 138 -12.48 1.14 7.31
C ILE A 138 -13.91 0.84 7.77
N ILE A 139 -14.85 0.63 6.83
CA ILE A 139 -16.25 0.34 7.16
C ILE A 139 -16.36 -0.98 7.92
N MET A 140 -15.68 -2.03 7.46
CA MET A 140 -15.64 -3.32 8.16
C MET A 140 -14.99 -3.19 9.54
N GLY A 141 -13.89 -2.45 9.65
CA GLY A 141 -13.19 -2.13 10.88
C GLY A 141 -14.06 -1.39 11.89
N PHE A 142 -14.81 -0.40 11.42
CA PHE A 142 -15.75 0.36 12.24
C PHE A 142 -16.95 -0.49 12.67
N ALA A 143 -17.52 -1.30 11.76
CA ALA A 143 -18.70 -2.12 12.02
C ALA A 143 -18.45 -3.26 13.03
N GLN A 144 -17.25 -3.84 13.03
CA GLN A 144 -16.88 -4.90 13.98
C GLN A 144 -16.38 -4.36 15.33
N CYS A 145 -16.06 -3.06 15.41
CA CYS A 145 -15.53 -2.46 16.63
C CYS A 145 -16.60 -2.44 17.72
N HIS A 146 -16.25 -2.89 18.93
CA HIS A 146 -17.19 -2.94 20.05
C HIS A 146 -17.68 -1.52 20.41
N PRO A 147 -18.99 -1.29 20.62
CA PRO A 147 -19.54 0.06 20.83
C PRO A 147 -18.90 0.85 21.98
N LYS A 148 -18.40 0.17 23.01
CA LYS A 148 -17.69 0.76 24.16
C LYS A 148 -16.31 1.35 23.82
N HIS A 149 -15.72 1.01 22.67
CA HIS A 149 -14.39 1.46 22.27
C HIS A 149 -14.48 2.75 21.42
N THR A 150 -15.05 3.81 22.00
CA THR A 150 -15.34 5.07 21.29
C THR A 150 -14.09 5.67 20.64
N ALA A 151 -12.93 5.61 21.30
CA ALA A 151 -11.67 6.13 20.74
C ALA A 151 -11.30 5.46 19.41
N ILE A 152 -11.38 4.13 19.31
CA ILE A 152 -11.05 3.38 18.08
C ILE A 152 -12.03 3.72 16.96
N ARG A 153 -13.33 3.83 17.28
CA ARG A 153 -14.36 4.24 16.32
C ARG A 153 -14.11 5.63 15.78
N VAL A 154 -13.73 6.57 16.63
CA VAL A 154 -13.32 7.92 16.22
C VAL A 154 -12.07 7.85 15.34
N THR A 155 -11.08 7.01 15.68
CA THR A 155 -9.89 6.82 14.84
C THR A 155 -10.25 6.35 13.43
N TYR A 156 -11.19 5.42 13.24
CA TYR A 156 -11.62 5.02 11.89
C TYR A 156 -12.29 6.17 11.12
N ILE A 157 -13.09 7.01 11.80
CA ILE A 157 -13.72 8.20 11.18
C ILE A 157 -12.65 9.24 10.80
N VAL A 158 -11.70 9.51 11.70
CA VAL A 158 -10.58 10.41 11.44
C VAL A 158 -9.72 9.88 10.29
N LEU A 159 -9.44 8.58 10.26
CA LEU A 159 -8.67 7.95 9.19
C LEU A 159 -9.39 8.06 7.85
N PHE A 160 -10.71 7.86 7.82
CA PHE A 160 -11.53 8.10 6.63
C PHE A 160 -11.43 9.55 6.16
N ALA A 161 -11.62 10.52 7.07
CA ALA A 161 -11.52 11.94 6.74
C ALA A 161 -10.10 12.31 6.26
N PHE A 162 -9.06 11.79 6.91
CA PHE A 162 -7.67 12.01 6.55
C PHE A 162 -7.36 11.49 5.13
N LEU A 163 -7.78 10.27 4.81
CA LEU A 163 -7.60 9.71 3.47
C LEU A 163 -8.39 10.46 2.40
N GLN A 164 -9.52 11.08 2.75
CA GLN A 164 -10.24 11.96 1.84
C GLN A 164 -9.51 13.29 1.62
N LEU A 165 -8.99 13.89 2.68
CA LEU A 165 -8.26 15.16 2.60
C LEU A 165 -6.93 15.00 1.86
N SER A 166 -6.20 13.90 2.06
CA SER A 166 -4.92 13.67 1.35
C SER A 166 -5.10 13.53 -0.17
N ARG A 167 -6.33 13.33 -0.64
CA ARG A 167 -6.67 13.15 -2.06
C ARG A 167 -7.16 14.42 -2.75
N LEU A 168 -7.44 15.49 -2.00
CA LEU A 168 -7.80 16.74 -2.64
C LEU A 168 -6.64 17.20 -3.52
N PRO A 169 -6.90 17.70 -4.75
CA PRO A 169 -5.86 18.22 -5.62
C PRO A 169 -5.41 19.57 -5.06
N TRP A 170 -4.63 19.54 -3.99
CA TRP A 170 -4.15 20.72 -3.28
C TRP A 170 -3.38 21.65 -4.23
N SER A 171 -2.70 21.10 -5.23
CA SER A 171 -2.01 21.84 -6.28
C SER A 171 -2.93 22.64 -7.21
N SER A 172 -4.21 22.28 -7.35
CA SER A 172 -5.18 23.00 -8.18
C SER A 172 -6.10 23.94 -7.39
N LEU A 173 -6.09 23.85 -6.06
CA LEU A 173 -6.94 24.65 -5.16
C LEU A 173 -6.27 25.94 -4.67
N PHE A 174 -4.94 26.02 -4.73
CA PHE A 174 -4.16 27.19 -4.35
C PHE A 174 -3.57 27.95 -5.55
N VAL A 175 -4.22 27.83 -6.72
CA VAL A 175 -3.93 28.62 -7.93
C VAL A 175 -4.96 29.73 -8.08
#